data_AF-A0A3D4E8S2-F1
#
_entry.id   AF-A0A3D4E8S2-F1
#
_cell.length_a   1.000
_cell.length_b   1.000
_cell.length_c   1.000
_cell.angle_alpha   90.00
_cell.angle_beta   90.00
_cell.angle_gamma   90.00
#
_symmetry.space_group_name_H-M   'P 1'
#
loop_
_entity.id
_entity.type
_entity.pdbx_description
1 polymer ?
#
loop_
_entity_poly.entity_id
_entity_poly.type
_entity_poly.pdbx_seq_one_letter_code
_entity_poly.pdbx_strand_id
1 'polypeptide(L)'
;LPYSGVSTAIMIFSKTNAGGTDKVWFYDMRADGFSLDQKRNPVEENDIPDVISRYRNMSAEAGRTRQDQSFLVPVEEIRRNGYNLSLNKYREVKVEKVQYESSDKLLDELDDYEKEIVLALKEFREKYL
;
A
#
# COMPACT_ATOMS: atom_id res chain seq x y z
N LEU A 1 -24.63 7.97 -1.13
CA LEU A 1 -24.27 6.66 -1.73
C LEU A 1 -23.60 5.81 -0.65
N PRO A 2 -23.86 4.49 -0.54
CA PRO A 2 -23.46 3.68 0.62
C PRO A 2 -21.96 3.29 0.66
N TYR A 3 -21.17 3.68 -0.35
CA TYR A 3 -19.74 3.41 -0.41
C TYR A 3 -18.97 4.71 -0.22
N SER A 4 -18.07 4.72 0.74
CA SER A 4 -17.10 5.81 0.92
C SER A 4 -15.72 5.24 0.67
N GLY A 5 -14.83 6.01 0.04
CA GLY A 5 -13.43 5.64 -0.20
C GLY A 5 -12.58 5.63 1.08
N VAL A 6 -13.22 5.46 2.25
CA VAL A 6 -12.53 5.43 3.54
C VAL A 6 -12.06 4.01 3.82
N SER A 7 -10.86 3.90 4.38
CA SER A 7 -10.32 2.63 4.82
C SER A 7 -11.20 2.04 5.93
N THR A 8 -11.49 0.74 5.82
CA THR A 8 -12.24 -0.03 6.80
C THR A 8 -11.34 -1.11 7.40
N ALA A 9 -11.46 -1.34 8.70
CA ALA A 9 -10.75 -2.41 9.39
C ALA A 9 -11.73 -3.35 10.10
N ILE A 10 -11.36 -4.63 10.17
CA ILE A 10 -12.09 -5.65 10.93
C ILE A 10 -11.23 -6.07 12.12
N MET A 11 -11.81 -6.03 13.31
CA MET A 11 -11.15 -6.48 14.53
C MET A 11 -11.77 -7.80 14.99
N ILE A 12 -10.92 -8.81 15.15
CA ILE A 12 -11.31 -10.12 15.65
C ILE A 12 -10.66 -10.30 17.02
N PHE A 13 -11.48 -10.64 18.02
CA PHE A 13 -11.00 -10.90 19.38
C PHE A 13 -11.85 -12.00 20.02
N SER A 14 -11.28 -12.64 21.03
CA SER A 14 -12.00 -13.60 21.87
C SER A 14 -12.06 -13.04 23.28
N LYS A 15 -13.24 -13.10 23.90
CA LYS A 15 -13.39 -12.73 25.31
C LYS A 15 -12.65 -13.75 26.17
N THR A 16 -11.68 -13.28 26.93
CA THR A 16 -10.92 -14.07 27.90
C THR A 16 -11.33 -13.64 29.31
N ASN A 17 -11.50 -14.60 30.21
CA ASN A 17 -11.86 -14.31 31.62
C ASN A 17 -10.64 -14.17 32.54
N ALA A 18 -9.44 -14.50 32.06
CA ALA A 18 -8.20 -14.46 32.84
C ALA A 18 -6.91 -14.23 32.02
N GLY A 19 -7.02 -14.17 30.68
CA GLY A 19 -5.87 -14.08 29.78
C GLY A 19 -5.79 -12.74 29.07
N GLY A 20 -4.58 -12.22 28.88
CA GLY A 20 -4.32 -11.05 28.05
C GLY A 20 -4.03 -11.42 26.59
N THR A 21 -3.87 -10.40 25.76
CA THR A 21 -3.32 -10.56 24.40
C THR A 21 -1.82 -10.35 24.46
N ASP A 22 -1.02 -11.35 24.07
CA ASP A 22 0.44 -11.21 24.02
C ASP A 22 0.91 -10.54 22.72
N LYS A 23 0.25 -10.88 21.61
CA LYS A 23 0.54 -10.35 20.27
C LYS A 23 -0.76 -10.09 19.51
N VAL A 24 -0.76 -9.06 18.68
CA VAL A 24 -1.84 -8.76 17.73
C VAL A 24 -1.35 -9.08 16.33
N TRP A 25 -2.13 -9.85 15.59
CA TRP A 25 -1.85 -10.16 14.20
C TRP A 25 -2.48 -9.09 13.30
N PHE A 26 -1.66 -8.52 12.43
CA PHE A 26 -2.09 -7.57 11.40
C PHE A 26 -2.06 -8.25 10.04
N TYR A 27 -3.07 -7.99 9.22
CA TYR A 27 -3.14 -8.42 7.84
C TYR A 27 -3.57 -7.25 6.96
N ASP A 28 -2.84 -7.04 5.86
CA ASP A 28 -3.12 -6.04 4.84
C ASP A 28 -3.96 -6.64 3.73
N MET A 29 -5.27 -6.50 3.85
CA MET A 29 -6.23 -6.93 2.84
C MET A 29 -6.34 -5.86 1.76
N ARG A 30 -5.92 -6.22 0.56
CA ARG A 30 -5.85 -5.35 -0.63
C ARG A 30 -7.07 -5.55 -1.53
N ALA A 31 -7.61 -6.76 -1.59
CA ALA A 31 -8.80 -7.06 -2.38
C ALA A 31 -9.67 -8.15 -1.75
N ASP A 32 -10.99 -8.03 -1.94
CA ASP A 32 -12.01 -8.97 -1.44
C ASP A 32 -12.65 -9.83 -2.53
N GLY A 33 -12.10 -9.82 -3.75
CA GLY A 33 -12.68 -10.48 -4.92
C GLY A 33 -13.70 -9.64 -5.68
N PHE A 34 -13.89 -8.36 -5.33
CA PHE A 34 -14.79 -7.45 -6.06
C PHE A 34 -14.14 -6.10 -6.40
N SER A 35 -14.60 -5.48 -7.48
CA SER A 35 -14.20 -4.12 -7.88
C SER A 35 -14.59 -3.09 -6.82
N LEU A 36 -13.84 -1.99 -6.73
CA LEU A 36 -14.09 -0.90 -5.77
C LEU A 36 -15.23 0.04 -6.20
N ASP A 37 -15.66 -0.06 -7.46
CA ASP A 37 -16.76 0.74 -7.97
C ASP A 37 -18.12 0.27 -7.41
N GLN A 38 -19.15 1.09 -7.60
CA GLN A 38 -20.48 0.82 -7.05
C GLN A 38 -21.11 -0.49 -7.54
N LYS A 39 -20.71 -1.00 -8.71
CA LYS A 39 -21.25 -2.23 -9.30
C LYS A 39 -20.70 -3.47 -8.61
N ARG A 40 -19.53 -3.37 -7.95
CA ARG A 40 -18.92 -4.48 -7.19
C ARG A 40 -18.87 -5.75 -8.05
N ASN A 41 -18.28 -5.67 -9.24
CA ASN A 41 -18.17 -6.83 -10.12
C ASN A 41 -17.07 -7.77 -9.61
N PRO A 42 -17.20 -9.10 -9.78
CA PRO A 42 -16.14 -10.04 -9.41
C PRO A 42 -14.82 -9.71 -10.13
N VAL A 43 -13.70 -9.86 -9.41
CA VAL A 43 -12.33 -9.75 -9.92
C VAL A 43 -11.49 -10.93 -9.46
N GLU A 44 -10.33 -11.15 -10.08
CA GLU A 44 -9.44 -12.26 -9.74
C GLU A 44 -8.73 -12.06 -8.39
N GLU A 45 -8.43 -10.81 -8.04
CA GLU A 45 -7.72 -10.45 -6.82
C GLU A 45 -8.59 -10.65 -5.59
N ASN A 46 -8.22 -11.62 -4.75
CA ASN A 46 -8.97 -11.94 -3.54
C ASN A 46 -8.05 -12.49 -2.43
N ASP A 47 -7.89 -11.70 -1.36
CA ASP A 47 -7.06 -12.08 -0.21
C ASP A 47 -7.80 -12.96 0.81
N ILE A 48 -9.13 -13.07 0.75
CA ILE A 48 -9.93 -13.78 1.77
C ILE A 48 -9.46 -15.24 1.97
N PRO A 49 -9.19 -16.03 0.91
CA PRO A 49 -8.66 -17.38 1.09
C PRO A 49 -7.32 -17.43 1.84
N ASP A 50 -6.41 -16.47 1.57
CA ASP A 50 -5.11 -16.38 2.24
C ASP A 50 -5.28 -15.97 3.70
N VAL A 51 -6.13 -14.98 3.99
CA VAL A 51 -6.48 -14.55 5.35
C VAL A 51 -6.96 -15.75 6.18
N ILE A 52 -7.90 -16.53 5.65
CA ILE A 52 -8.45 -17.71 6.34
C ILE A 52 -7.37 -18.77 6.57
N SER A 53 -6.56 -19.05 5.54
CA SER A 53 -5.48 -20.03 5.62
C SER A 53 -4.46 -19.67 6.70
N ARG A 54 -4.01 -18.41 6.72
CA ARG A 54 -3.04 -17.91 7.70
C ARG A 54 -3.61 -17.81 9.10
N TYR A 55 -4.84 -17.32 9.25
CA TYR A 55 -5.50 -17.24 10.56
C TYR A 55 -5.58 -18.61 11.23
N ARG A 56 -5.78 -19.68 10.45
CA ARG A 56 -5.78 -21.07 10.94
C ARG A 56 -4.37 -21.61 11.26
N ASN A 57 -3.31 -20.98 10.75
CA ASN A 57 -1.93 -21.41 10.93
C ASN A 57 -1.05 -20.30 11.52
N MET A 58 -1.47 -19.74 12.66
CA MET A 58 -0.79 -18.61 13.32
C MET A 58 0.67 -18.91 13.69
N SER A 59 1.03 -20.19 13.89
CA SER A 59 2.42 -20.59 14.14
C SER A 59 3.38 -20.22 13.00
N ALA A 60 2.90 -20.25 11.76
CA ALA A 60 3.71 -19.88 10.60
C ALA A 60 3.99 -18.36 10.51
N GLU A 61 3.21 -17.53 11.21
CA GLU A 61 3.37 -16.07 11.21
C GLU A 61 4.52 -15.60 12.13
N ALA A 62 5.06 -16.48 12.97
CA ALA A 62 6.11 -16.13 13.93
C ALA A 62 7.42 -15.65 13.26
N GLY A 63 7.71 -16.11 12.05
CA GLY A 63 8.92 -15.74 11.29
C GLY A 63 8.74 -14.57 10.32
N ARG A 64 7.55 -13.98 10.23
CA ARG A 64 7.26 -12.90 9.28
C ARG A 64 7.72 -11.55 9.80
N THR A 65 8.08 -10.69 8.87
CA THR A 65 8.66 -9.38 9.10
C THR A 65 7.61 -8.27 8.95
N ARG A 66 7.95 -7.05 9.40
CA ARG A 66 7.09 -5.85 9.23
C ARG A 66 6.87 -5.43 7.77
N GLN A 67 7.57 -6.05 6.83
CA GLN A 67 7.48 -5.79 5.39
C GLN A 67 6.49 -6.73 4.69
N ASP A 68 6.16 -7.85 5.33
CA ASP A 68 5.22 -8.83 4.80
C ASP A 68 3.78 -8.31 4.80
N GLN A 69 2.90 -8.99 4.05
CA GLN A 69 1.47 -8.67 4.02
C GLN A 69 0.79 -8.88 5.38
N SER A 70 1.37 -9.74 6.22
CA SER A 70 0.85 -10.05 7.54
C SER A 70 1.99 -10.28 8.53
N PHE A 71 1.80 -9.85 9.78
CA PHE A 71 2.82 -9.96 10.82
C PHE A 71 2.24 -9.83 12.22
N LEU A 72 2.99 -10.30 13.23
CA LEU A 72 2.62 -10.22 14.65
C LEU A 72 3.28 -9.03 15.34
N VAL A 73 2.51 -8.20 16.03
CA VAL A 73 3.01 -7.10 16.87
C VAL A 73 2.87 -7.46 18.35
N PRO A 74 3.94 -7.40 19.17
CA PRO A 74 3.82 -7.56 20.62
C PRO A 74 2.92 -6.49 21.25
N VAL A 75 2.09 -6.88 22.20
CA VAL A 75 1.15 -5.96 22.86
C VAL A 75 1.84 -4.78 23.55
N GLU A 76 3.05 -4.98 24.09
CA GLU A 76 3.79 -3.90 24.74
C GLU A 76 4.15 -2.77 23.78
N GLU A 77 4.44 -3.09 22.52
CA GLU A 77 4.68 -2.09 21.48
C GLU A 77 3.42 -1.28 21.18
N ILE A 78 2.26 -1.95 21.14
CA ILE A 78 0.96 -1.32 20.94
C ILE A 78 0.63 -0.39 22.11
N ARG A 79 0.89 -0.80 23.35
CA ARG A 79 0.70 0.03 24.54
C ARG A 79 1.58 1.27 24.50
N ARG A 80 2.86 1.13 24.15
CA ARG A 80 3.77 2.28 23.98
C ARG A 80 3.31 3.25 22.89
N ASN A 81 2.66 2.74 21.85
CA ASN A 81 2.08 3.54 20.78
C ASN A 81 0.65 4.04 21.09
N GLY A 82 0.23 4.04 22.36
CA GLY A 82 -1.06 4.58 22.78
C GLY A 82 -2.26 3.78 22.26
N TYR A 83 -2.12 2.46 22.14
CA TYR A 83 -3.14 1.56 21.60
C TYR A 83 -3.55 1.87 20.16
N ASN A 84 -2.66 2.48 19.37
CA ASN A 84 -2.90 2.67 17.95
C ASN A 84 -2.90 1.31 17.23
N LEU A 85 -4.03 0.94 16.62
CA LEU A 85 -4.20 -0.30 15.86
C LEU A 85 -4.21 -0.07 14.34
N SER A 86 -3.60 1.01 13.88
CA SER A 86 -3.37 1.22 12.44
C SER A 86 -2.22 0.35 11.97
N LEU A 87 -2.47 -0.48 10.95
CA LEU A 87 -1.44 -1.33 10.34
C LEU A 87 -0.22 -0.53 9.90
N ASN A 88 -0.43 0.66 9.32
CA ASN A 88 0.62 1.54 8.81
C ASN A 88 1.57 2.05 9.90
N LYS A 89 1.15 2.03 11.18
CA LYS A 89 2.01 2.43 12.30
C LYS A 89 3.15 1.44 12.54
N TYR A 90 2.96 0.18 12.18
CA TYR A 90 3.88 -0.92 12.46
C TYR A 90 4.55 -1.48 11.21
N ARG A 91 4.06 -1.11 10.02
CA ARG A 91 4.64 -1.55 8.74
C ARG A 91 5.99 -0.88 8.52
N GLU A 92 6.96 -1.66 8.08
CA GLU A 92 8.21 -1.14 7.52
C GLU A 92 8.09 -1.14 6.00
N VAL A 93 8.23 0.04 5.39
CA VAL A 93 8.35 0.15 3.94
C VAL A 93 9.84 0.17 3.61
N LYS A 94 10.31 -0.78 2.80
CA LYS A 94 11.63 -0.68 2.19
C LYS A 94 11.64 0.55 1.29
N VAL A 95 12.26 1.63 1.75
CA VAL A 95 12.53 2.77 0.89
C VAL A 95 13.69 2.36 -0.01
N GLU A 96 13.36 1.90 -1.22
CA GLU A 96 14.36 1.82 -2.27
C GLU A 96 14.83 3.25 -2.55
N LYS A 97 16.13 3.49 -2.41
CA LYS A 97 16.73 4.75 -2.85
C LYS A 97 16.64 4.76 -4.37
N VAL A 98 15.57 5.35 -4.90
CA VAL A 98 15.47 5.66 -6.32
C VAL A 98 16.62 6.60 -6.64
N GLN A 99 17.56 6.11 -7.44
CA GLN A 99 18.66 6.92 -7.92
C GLN A 99 18.11 7.75 -9.07
N TYR A 100 17.77 9.00 -8.77
CA TYR A 100 17.31 9.95 -9.78
C TYR A 100 18.48 10.33 -10.68
N GLU A 101 18.20 10.57 -11.96
CA GLU A 101 19.15 11.25 -12.83
C GLU A 101 19.45 12.65 -12.28
N SER A 102 20.64 13.18 -12.57
CA SER A 102 21.00 14.52 -12.10
C SER A 102 20.04 15.55 -12.70
N SER A 103 19.77 16.60 -11.94
CA SER A 103 18.96 17.72 -12.44
C SER A 103 19.55 18.33 -13.71
N ASP A 104 20.87 18.29 -13.89
CA ASP A 104 21.53 18.78 -15.10
C ASP A 104 21.07 18.04 -16.35
N LYS A 105 20.95 16.70 -16.31
CA LYS A 105 20.44 15.93 -17.45
C LYS A 105 19.00 16.29 -17.81
N LEU A 106 18.15 16.45 -16.80
CA LEU A 106 16.75 16.83 -17.02
C LEU A 106 16.64 18.23 -17.64
N LEU A 107 17.56 19.14 -17.28
CA LEU A 107 17.65 20.47 -17.87
C LEU A 107 18.16 20.41 -19.31
N ASP A 108 19.17 19.57 -19.60
CA ASP A 108 19.67 19.36 -20.96
C ASP A 108 18.56 18.80 -21.88
N GLU A 109 17.77 17.83 -21.40
CA GLU A 109 16.63 17.29 -22.15
C GLU A 109 15.54 18.35 -22.40
N LEU A 110 15.27 19.21 -21.42
CA LEU A 110 14.33 20.33 -21.57
C LEU A 110 14.80 21.33 -22.64
N ASP A 111 16.08 21.68 -22.65
CA ASP A 111 16.66 22.57 -23.65
C ASP A 111 16.58 21.96 -25.05
N ASP A 112 16.75 20.65 -25.19
CA ASP A 112 16.62 19.96 -26.47
C ASP A 112 15.15 19.92 -26.95
N TYR A 113 14.19 19.67 -26.07
CA TYR A 113 12.77 19.78 -26.40
C TYR A 113 12.39 21.21 -26.82
N GLU A 114 12.94 22.24 -26.17
CA GLU A 114 12.68 23.63 -26.55
C GLU A 114 13.18 23.92 -27.98
N LYS A 115 14.37 23.43 -28.33
CA LYS A 115 14.91 23.56 -29.71
C LYS A 115 14.01 22.88 -30.74
N GLU A 116 13.54 21.66 -30.45
CA GLU A 116 12.62 20.94 -31.34
C GLU A 116 11.32 21.71 -31.56
N ILE A 117 10.72 22.25 -30.49
CA ILE A 117 9.51 23.06 -30.56
C ILE A 117 9.73 24.31 -31.40
N VAL A 118 10.83 25.04 -31.17
CA VAL A 118 11.17 26.25 -31.93
C VAL A 118 11.37 25.93 -33.40
N LEU A 119 12.06 24.84 -33.74
CA LEU A 119 12.28 24.41 -35.11
C LEU A 119 10.94 24.05 -35.79
N ALA A 120 10.12 23.24 -35.15
CA ALA A 120 8.81 22.84 -35.67
C ALA A 120 7.89 24.05 -35.91
N LEU A 121 7.90 25.04 -35.01
CA LEU A 121 7.16 26.29 -35.17
C LEU A 121 7.68 27.12 -36.35
N LYS A 122 9.00 27.17 -36.56
CA LYS A 122 9.60 27.87 -37.69
C LYS A 122 9.22 27.22 -39.02
N GLU A 123 9.37 25.89 -39.12
CA GLU A 123 8.98 25.12 -40.30
C GLU A 123 7.48 25.28 -40.61
N PHE A 124 6.63 25.26 -39.58
CA PHE A 124 5.20 25.48 -39.74
C PHE A 124 4.92 26.87 -40.32
N ARG A 125 5.57 27.92 -39.81
CA ARG A 125 5.42 29.28 -40.32
C ARG A 125 5.88 29.39 -41.77
N GLU A 126 7.06 28.86 -42.12
CA GLU A 126 7.59 28.93 -43.49
C GLU A 126 6.73 28.17 -44.52
N LYS A 127 6.05 27.10 -44.09
CA LYS A 127 5.28 26.23 -44.98
C LYS A 127 3.83 26.64 -45.14
N TYR A 128 3.24 27.31 -44.16
CA TYR A 128 1.78 27.54 -44.10
C TYR A 128 1.34 28.98 -43.86
N LEU A 129 2.26 29.92 -43.64
CA LEU A 129 1.98 31.36 -43.51
C LEU A 129 2.80 32.16 -44.55
#